data_AF-A8MB42-F1
#
_entry.id   AF-A8MB42-F1
#
_cell.length_a   1.000
_cell.length_b   1.000
_cell.length_c   1.000
_cell.angle_alpha   90.00
_cell.angle_beta   90.00
_cell.angle_gamma   90.00
#
_symmetry.space_group_name_H-M   'P 1'
#
loop_
_entity.id
_entity.type
_entity.pdbx_description
1 polymer ?
#
loop_
_entity_poly.entity_id
_entity_poly.type
_entity_poly.pdbx_seq_one_letter_code
_entity_poly.pdbx_strand_id
1 'polypeptide(L)' 'MSEEGWQLPEDWEYSGGVPERILKLRAKCPYCGHVFELELAESWYNIGMSVACPKCGKEFSVSQYSEVLGEVKPKKQQAK' A
#
# COMPACT_ATOMS: atom_id res chain seq x y z
N MET A 1 17.10 30.04 36.38
CA MET A 1 16.93 30.82 35.14
C MET A 1 18.03 30.37 34.22
N SER A 2 17.81 29.61 33.14
CA SER A 2 16.57 29.23 32.48
C SER A 2 16.83 27.91 31.76
N GLU A 3 15.89 26.98 31.86
CA GLU A 3 15.86 25.76 31.06
C GLU A 3 15.56 26.18 29.61
N GLU A 4 16.55 26.03 28.72
CA GLU A 4 16.33 26.14 27.28
C GLU A 4 15.49 24.92 26.85
N GLY A 5 14.18 25.10 26.97
CA GLY A 5 13.19 24.23 26.38
C GLY A 5 13.38 24.24 24.87
N TRP A 6 13.81 23.09 24.34
CA TRP A 6 13.76 22.78 22.93
C TRP A 6 12.30 22.88 22.46
N GLN A 7 11.89 24.06 22.02
CA GLN A 7 10.65 24.27 21.28
C GLN A 7 10.87 23.76 19.86
N LEU A 8 10.62 22.46 19.65
CA LEU A 8 10.34 21.93 18.33
C LEU A 8 9.19 22.77 17.74
N PRO A 9 9.35 23.44 16.58
CA PRO A 9 8.25 24.13 15.96
C PRO A 9 7.11 23.14 15.70
N GLU A 10 5.89 23.51 16.09
CA GLU A 10 4.61 22.83 15.80
C GLU A 10 4.28 22.74 14.29
N ASP A 11 5.29 22.88 13.43
CA ASP A 11 5.23 22.79 11.98
C ASP A 11 5.89 21.50 11.47
N TRP A 12 5.99 20.47 12.32
CA TRP A 12 5.85 19.13 11.77
C TRP A 12 4.36 18.95 11.39
N GLU A 13 3.91 19.70 10.39
CA GLU A 13 2.79 19.26 9.59
C GLU A 13 3.24 17.92 9.01
N TYR A 14 2.91 16.87 9.76
CA TYR A 14 2.96 15.49 9.35
C TYR A 14 2.31 15.47 7.98
N SER A 15 3.16 15.54 6.96
CA SER A 15 2.77 15.72 5.57
C SER A 15 1.88 14.53 5.26
N GLY A 16 0.57 14.76 5.37
CA GLY A 16 -0.44 13.73 5.33
C GLY A 16 -0.15 12.91 4.10
N GLY A 17 0.28 11.66 4.34
CA GLY A 17 0.75 10.76 3.30
C GLY A 17 -0.22 10.83 2.13
N VAL A 18 0.34 11.08 0.95
CA VAL A 18 -0.40 11.18 -0.33
C VAL A 18 -1.53 10.15 -0.31
N PRO A 19 -2.80 10.55 -0.57
CA PRO A 19 -3.93 9.64 -0.44
C PRO A 19 -3.64 8.37 -1.23
N GLU A 20 -3.37 7.28 -0.50
CA GLU A 20 -2.88 6.06 -1.11
C GLU A 20 -3.97 5.54 -2.04
N ARG A 21 -3.69 5.55 -3.34
CA ARG A 21 -4.57 4.93 -4.31
C ARG A 21 -4.50 3.44 -4.08
N ILE A 22 -5.62 2.84 -3.72
CA ILE A 22 -5.70 1.39 -3.59
C ILE A 22 -5.97 0.83 -4.98
N LEU A 23 -5.08 -0.01 -5.48
CA LEU A 23 -5.26 -0.76 -6.71
C LEU A 23 -5.85 -2.12 -6.39
N LYS A 24 -6.86 -2.51 -7.17
CA LYS A 24 -7.34 -3.88 -7.17
C LYS A 24 -6.51 -4.69 -8.12
N LEU A 25 -5.83 -5.69 -7.59
CA LEU A 25 -4.86 -6.51 -8.31
C LEU A 25 -5.35 -7.95 -8.30
N ARG A 26 -5.10 -8.65 -9.39
CA ARG A 26 -5.32 -10.10 -9.46
C ARG A 26 -3.97 -10.78 -9.56
N ALA A 27 -3.54 -11.38 -8.45
CA ALA A 27 -2.27 -12.08 -8.36
C ALA A 27 -2.45 -13.56 -8.68
N LYS A 28 -1.55 -14.10 -9.50
CA LYS A 28 -1.45 -15.51 -9.82
C LYS A 28 -0.17 -16.08 -9.25
N CYS A 29 -0.29 -17.00 -8.31
CA CYS A 29 0.89 -17.63 -7.74
C CYS A 29 1.58 -18.54 -8.78
N PRO A 30 2.88 -18.34 -9.07
CA PRO A 30 3.62 -19.18 -10.03
C PRO A 30 3.90 -20.60 -9.49
N TYR A 31 3.83 -20.80 -8.18
CA TYR A 31 4.16 -22.08 -7.55
C TYR A 31 2.97 -23.04 -7.49
N CYS A 32 1.78 -22.54 -7.15
CA CYS A 32 0.58 -23.37 -7.01
C CYS A 32 -0.49 -23.12 -8.09
N GLY A 33 -0.30 -22.09 -8.94
CA GLY A 33 -1.26 -21.70 -9.97
C GLY A 33 -2.53 -21.03 -9.45
N HIS A 34 -2.64 -20.80 -8.13
CA HIS A 34 -3.81 -20.18 -7.53
C HIS A 34 -3.90 -18.69 -7.91
N VAL A 35 -5.06 -18.27 -8.37
CA VAL A 35 -5.35 -16.88 -8.72
C VAL A 35 -6.27 -16.29 -7.66
N PHE A 36 -5.92 -15.11 -7.15
CA PHE A 36 -6.71 -14.41 -6.14
C PHE A 36 -6.69 -12.90 -6.39
N GLU A 37 -7.73 -12.22 -5.92
CA GLU A 37 -7.81 -10.77 -5.96
C GLU A 37 -7.32 -10.21 -4.61
N LEU A 38 -6.55 -9.13 -4.67
CA LEU A 38 -6.04 -8.42 -3.51
C LEU A 38 -6.03 -6.92 -3.77
N GLU A 39 -6.20 -6.14 -2.72
CA GLU A 39 -6.19 -4.69 -2.78
C GLU A 39 -4.87 -4.22 -2.17
N LEU A 40 -4.05 -3.53 -2.96
CA LEU A 40 -2.74 -3.05 -2.53
C LEU A 40 -2.61 -1.57 -2.89
N ALA A 41 -1.93 -0.79 -2.05
CA ALA A 41 -1.61 0.59 -2.39
C ALA A 41 -0.77 0.63 -3.68
N GLU A 42 -1.02 1.62 -4.54
CA GLU A 42 -0.26 1.88 -5.76
C GLU A 42 1.22 2.06 -5.45
N SER A 43 1.54 2.70 -4.32
CA SER A 43 2.89 2.82 -3.80
C SER A 43 3.52 1.44 -3.58
N TRP A 44 2.79 0.51 -2.96
CA TRP A 44 3.28 -0.85 -2.70
C TRP A 44 3.45 -1.67 -3.98
N TYR A 45 2.58 -1.44 -4.97
CA TYR A 45 2.72 -2.03 -6.30
C TYR A 45 3.95 -1.48 -7.04
N ASN A 46 4.19 -0.16 -6.99
CA ASN A 46 5.32 0.50 -7.64
C ASN A 46 6.68 0.17 -7.01
N ILE A 47 6.74 0.00 -5.68
CA ILE A 47 7.97 -0.44 -4.99
C ILE A 47 8.28 -1.93 -5.22
N GLY A 48 7.42 -2.66 -5.92
CA GLY A 48 7.65 -4.07 -6.24
C GLY A 48 7.51 -5.00 -5.03
N MET A 49 6.52 -4.76 -4.16
CA MET A 49 6.32 -5.56 -2.96
C MET A 49 6.08 -7.05 -3.26
N SER A 50 6.51 -7.93 -2.35
CA SER A 50 6.17 -9.35 -2.36
C SER A 50 4.88 -9.62 -1.58
N VAL A 51 4.03 -10.52 -2.09
CA VAL A 51 2.85 -11.02 -1.37
C VAL A 51 3.00 -12.51 -1.09
N ALA A 52 2.50 -12.94 0.05
CA ALA A 52 2.40 -14.35 0.38
C ALA A 52 1.13 -14.97 -0.23
N CYS A 53 1.31 -16.11 -0.88
CA CYS A 53 0.24 -16.95 -1.40
C CYS A 53 -0.63 -17.52 -0.25
N PRO A 54 -1.95 -17.24 -0.18
CA PRO A 54 -2.80 -17.76 0.91
C PRO A 54 -2.97 -19.29 0.86
N LYS A 55 -2.72 -19.92 -0.29
CA LYS A 55 -2.81 -21.37 -0.48
C LYS A 55 -1.54 -22.14 -0.11
N CYS A 56 -0.38 -21.50 -0.29
CA CYS A 56 0.90 -22.19 -0.34
C CYS A 56 1.97 -21.55 0.54
N GLY A 57 1.70 -20.37 1.10
CA GLY A 57 2.61 -19.62 1.98
C GLY A 57 3.85 -19.07 1.29
N LYS A 58 4.06 -19.34 0.00
CA LYS A 58 5.20 -18.82 -0.75
C LYS A 58 5.01 -17.36 -1.09
N GLU A 59 6.06 -16.59 -0.88
CA GLU A 59 6.14 -15.18 -1.24
C GLU A 59 6.57 -15.03 -2.70
N PHE A 60 5.94 -14.10 -3.41
CA PHE A 60 6.29 -13.78 -4.79
C PHE A 60 6.00 -12.31 -5.10
N SER A 61 6.74 -11.73 -6.04
CA SER A 61 6.60 -10.32 -6.41
C SER A 61 5.25 -10.05 -7.07
N VAL A 62 4.44 -9.16 -6.49
CA VAL A 62 3.12 -8.83 -7.06
C VAL A 62 3.27 -8.16 -8.41
N SER A 63 4.22 -7.24 -8.58
CA SER A 63 4.44 -6.51 -9.83
C SER A 63 4.69 -7.43 -11.04
N GLN A 64 5.29 -8.61 -10.82
CA GLN A 64 5.61 -9.56 -11.89
C GLN A 64 4.51 -10.61 -12.14
N TYR A 65 3.72 -10.94 -11.11
CA TYR A 65 2.75 -12.02 -11.15
C TYR A 65 1.32 -11.58 -10.85
N SER A 66 1.03 -10.27 -10.91
CA SER A 66 -0.32 -9.73 -10.77
C SER A 66 -0.67 -8.77 -11.89
N GLU A 67 -1.95 -8.74 -12.25
CA GLU A 67 -2.53 -7.78 -13.18
C GLU A 67 -3.34 -6.73 -12.41
N VAL A 68 -3.20 -5.45 -12.76
CA VAL A 68 -4.04 -4.37 -12.20
C VAL A 68 -5.40 -4.45 -12.87
N LEU A 69 -6.43 -4.83 -12.11
CA LEU A 69 -7.81 -4.87 -12.59
C LEU A 69 -8.45 -3.47 -12.61
N GLY A 70 -7.97 -2.56 -11.77
CA GLY A 70 -8.41 -1.16 -11.76
C GLY A 70 -8.07 -0.41 -10.46
N GLU A 71 -8.31 0.89 -10.46
CA GLU A 71 -8.21 1.74 -9.27
C GLU A 71 -9.46 1.61 -8.40
N VAL A 72 -9.28 1.27 -7.12
CA VAL A 72 -10.33 1.43 -6.11
C VAL A 72 -10.26 2.88 -5.68
N LYS A 73 -11.14 3.73 -6.24
CA LYS A 73 -11.23 5.12 -5.80
C LYS A 73 -11.58 5.11 -4.32
N PRO A 74 -10.72 5.63 -3.42
CA PRO A 74 -11.16 5.83 -2.05
C PRO A 74 -12.36 6.77 -2.10
N LYS A 75 -13.49 6.33 -1.56
CA LYS A 75 -14.62 7.24 -1.31
C LYS A 75 -14.04 8.36 -0.45
N LYS A 76 -13.80 9.54 -1.04
CA LYS A 76 -13.43 10.75 -0.31
C LYS A 76 -14.38 10.86 0.87
N GLN A 77 -13.90 10.61 2.09
CA GLN A 77 -14.61 11.06 3.27
C GLN A 77 -14.62 12.57 3.16
N GLN A 78 -15.76 13.12 2.75
CA GLN A 78 -16.06 14.52 2.93
C GLN A 78 -16.07 14.75 4.44
N ALA A 79 -14.96 15.26 4.97
CA ALA A 79 -14.96 15.91 6.27
C ALA A 79 -15.91 17.12 6.14
N LYS A 80 -16.96 17.11 6.95
CA LYS A 80 -18.00 18.14 6.99
C LYS A 80 -17.65 19.18 8.04
#